data_AF-A0AAW1UF49-F1
#
_entry.id   AF-A0AAW1UF49-F1
#
_cell.length_a   1.000
_cell.length_b   1.000
_cell.length_c   1.000
_cell.angle_alpha   90.00
_cell.angle_beta   90.00
_cell.angle_gamma   90.00
#
_symmetry.space_group_name_H-M   'P 1'
#
loop_
_entity.id
_entity.type
_entity.pdbx_description
1 polymer ?
#
loop_
_entity_poly.entity_id
_entity_poly.type
_entity_poly.pdbx_seq_one_letter_code
_entity_poly.pdbx_strand_id
1 'polypeptide(L)'
;MALASSFIADRLLKSGRFSTTVTRKLLTSFALTPPALFLIVLFFYGQIPNLAVGLLTASLFCNGAVTGGYLTNGLDIAPNFSGTIMGAANTLSSFGGWLSTKIVALLTEHNNTFEQWRWVFLMLVFTYGCGALCFAVLGSGERQKWNSCEAPPEEGHQELKPLNIVNNKEKEIKV
;
A
#
# COMPACT_ATOMS: atom_id res chain seq x y z
N MET A 1 6.40 -5.34 12.60
CA MET A 1 6.99 -4.64 11.43
C MET A 1 6.22 -3.43 10.98
N ALA A 2 4.89 -3.47 10.84
CA ALA A 2 4.10 -2.36 10.27
C ALA A 2 4.48 -0.96 10.80
N LEU A 3 4.42 -0.76 12.12
CA LEU A 3 4.79 0.51 12.76
C LEU A 3 6.24 0.95 12.46
N ALA A 4 7.17 0.00 12.52
CA ALA A 4 8.58 0.26 12.22
C ALA A 4 8.76 0.67 10.74
N SER A 5 8.08 0.00 9.81
CA SER A 5 8.15 0.32 8.39
C SER A 5 7.58 1.71 8.08
N SER A 6 6.48 2.09 8.72
CA SER A 6 5.90 3.43 8.57
C SER A 6 6.83 4.49 9.16
N PHE A 7 7.42 4.26 10.33
CA PHE A 7 8.40 5.18 10.92
C PHE A 7 9.65 5.35 10.05
N ILE A 8 10.17 4.24 9.50
CA ILE A 8 11.30 4.26 8.56
C ILE A 8 10.91 5.01 7.29
N ALA A 9 9.72 4.76 6.74
CA ALA A 9 9.21 5.49 5.58
C ALA A 9 9.17 6.99 5.82
N ASP A 10 8.60 7.42 6.94
CA ASP A 10 8.49 8.83 7.32
C ASP A 10 9.87 9.47 7.51
N ARG A 11 10.82 8.75 8.11
CA ARG A 11 12.21 9.22 8.26
C ARG A 11 12.92 9.36 6.91
N LEU A 12 12.73 8.40 5.99
CA LEU A 12 13.31 8.45 4.65
C LEU A 12 12.73 9.60 3.83
N LEU A 13 11.41 9.83 3.88
CA LEU A 13 10.78 10.97 3.22
C LEU A 13 11.24 12.30 3.82
N LYS A 14 11.28 12.43 5.15
CA LYS A 14 11.75 13.65 5.84
C LYS A 14 13.22 13.98 5.58
N SER A 15 14.04 12.99 5.24
CA SER A 15 15.46 13.21 4.94
C SER A 15 15.70 14.00 3.65
N GLY A 16 14.68 14.14 2.78
CA GLY A 16 14.79 14.85 1.50
C GLY A 16 15.70 14.20 0.46
N ARG A 17 16.35 13.07 0.78
CA ARG A 17 17.30 12.36 -0.11
C ARG A 17 16.62 11.41 -1.08
N PHE A 18 15.41 10.96 -0.79
CA PHE A 18 14.67 10.00 -1.61
C PHE A 18 13.32 10.56 -2.04
N SER A 19 12.98 10.39 -3.32
CA SER A 19 11.63 10.65 -3.81
C SER A 19 10.62 9.68 -3.18
N THR A 20 9.37 10.10 -3.08
CA THR A 20 8.25 9.27 -2.60
C THR A 20 8.20 7.95 -3.36
N THR A 21 8.31 8.00 -4.69
CA THR A 21 8.33 6.83 -5.57
C THR A 21 9.44 5.83 -5.20
N VAL A 22 10.66 6.31 -4.99
CA VAL A 22 11.81 5.43 -4.67
C VAL A 22 11.61 4.80 -3.30
N THR A 23 11.18 5.57 -2.31
CA THR A 23 10.93 5.05 -0.96
C THR A 23 9.84 3.99 -0.96
N ARG A 24 8.72 4.23 -1.67
CA ARG A 24 7.64 3.24 -1.79
C ARG A 24 8.09 1.99 -2.54
N LYS A 25 8.87 2.11 -3.62
CA LYS A 25 9.43 0.96 -4.35
C LYS A 25 10.35 0.12 -3.47
N LEU A 26 11.24 0.75 -2.72
CA LEU A 26 12.17 0.05 -1.83
C LEU A 26 11.44 -0.69 -0.72
N LEU A 27 10.48 -0.04 -0.05
CA LEU A 27 9.71 -0.66 1.03
C LEU A 27 8.81 -1.78 0.53
N THR A 28 8.15 -1.62 -0.62
CA THR A 28 7.36 -2.70 -1.23
C THR A 28 8.24 -3.86 -1.69
N SER A 29 9.41 -3.59 -2.27
CA SER A 29 10.36 -4.65 -2.65
C SER A 29 10.82 -5.43 -1.42
N PHE A 30 11.18 -4.73 -0.33
CA PHE A 30 11.53 -5.37 0.94
C PHE A 30 10.35 -6.10 1.59
N ALA A 31 9.11 -5.70 1.34
CA ALA A 31 7.93 -6.40 1.86
C ALA A 31 7.60 -7.69 1.09
N LEU A 32 8.10 -7.84 -0.15
CA LEU A 32 7.73 -8.96 -1.04
C LEU A 32 8.90 -9.94 -1.27
N THR A 33 10.15 -9.46 -1.30
CA THR A 33 11.33 -10.31 -1.58
C THR A 33 11.63 -11.30 -0.45
N PRO A 34 11.72 -10.93 0.84
CA PRO A 34 11.97 -11.88 1.92
C PRO A 34 10.89 -12.97 2.05
N PRO A 35 9.57 -12.66 1.98
CA PRO A 35 8.55 -13.69 1.92
C PRO A 35 8.76 -14.71 0.80
N ALA A 36 9.08 -14.25 -0.42
CA ALA A 36 9.37 -15.13 -1.54
C ALA A 36 10.58 -16.03 -1.27
N LEU A 37 11.67 -15.48 -0.72
CA LEU A 37 12.86 -16.26 -0.37
C LEU A 37 12.56 -17.32 0.69
N PHE A 38 11.81 -16.98 1.75
CA PHE A 38 11.44 -17.95 2.77
C PHE A 38 10.52 -19.05 2.23
N LEU A 39 9.62 -18.72 1.30
CA LEU A 39 8.77 -19.70 0.63
C LEU A 39 9.57 -20.64 -0.29
N ILE A 40 10.64 -20.17 -0.93
CA ILE A 40 11.58 -21.05 -1.65
C ILE A 40 12.27 -22.02 -0.69
N VAL A 41 12.69 -21.56 0.49
CA VAL A 41 13.28 -22.45 1.51
C VAL A 41 12.26 -23.49 1.99
N LEU A 42 10.99 -23.09 2.18
CA LEU A 42 9.89 -23.99 2.53
C LEU A 42 9.60 -25.05 1.46
N PHE A 43 9.80 -24.71 0.18
CA PHE A 43 9.66 -25.67 -0.91
C PHE A 43 10.64 -26.86 -0.79
N PHE A 44 11.84 -26.64 -0.25
CA PHE A 44 12.85 -27.70 -0.06
C PHE A 44 12.79 -28.35 1.33
N TYR A 45 12.57 -27.56 2.39
CA TYR A 45 12.73 -28.02 3.77
C TYR A 45 11.44 -27.98 4.61
N GLY A 46 10.29 -27.70 4.00
CA GLY A 46 9.02 -27.57 4.72
C GLY A 46 8.48 -28.86 5.35
N GLN A 47 9.16 -30.01 5.17
CA GLN A 47 8.86 -31.25 5.89
C GLN A 47 9.16 -31.15 7.39
N ILE A 48 10.06 -30.26 7.80
CA ILE A 48 10.41 -30.04 9.20
C ILE A 48 9.42 -29.03 9.81
N PRO A 49 8.49 -29.44 10.69
CA PRO A 49 7.38 -28.59 11.12
C PRO A 49 7.84 -27.31 11.84
N ASN A 50 8.85 -27.42 12.71
CA ASN A 50 9.36 -26.28 13.47
C ASN A 50 9.99 -25.21 12.55
N LEU A 51 10.75 -25.66 11.55
CA LEU A 51 11.33 -24.78 10.54
C LEU A 51 10.23 -24.15 9.69
N ALA A 52 9.21 -24.94 9.33
CA ALA A 52 8.11 -24.46 8.50
C ALA A 52 7.35 -23.32 9.16
N VAL A 53 6.95 -23.50 10.42
CA VAL A 53 6.25 -22.48 11.21
C VAL A 53 7.13 -21.25 11.43
N GLY A 54 8.42 -21.44 11.75
CA GLY A 54 9.37 -20.33 11.94
C GLY A 54 9.52 -19.47 10.68
N LEU A 55 9.71 -20.10 9.52
CA LEU A 55 9.87 -19.40 8.24
C LEU A 55 8.57 -18.71 7.79
N LEU A 56 7.41 -19.34 7.96
CA LEU A 56 6.12 -18.72 7.66
C LEU A 56 5.86 -17.49 8.56
N THR A 57 6.20 -17.60 9.84
CA THR A 57 6.05 -16.49 10.79
C THR A 57 6.99 -15.34 10.43
N ALA A 58 8.26 -15.64 10.14
CA ALA A 58 9.24 -14.63 9.71
C ALA A 58 8.82 -13.97 8.38
N SER A 59 8.28 -14.76 7.45
CA SER A 59 7.71 -14.27 6.19
C SER A 59 6.60 -13.26 6.41
N LEU A 60 5.59 -13.61 7.22
CA LEU A 60 4.47 -12.72 7.51
C LEU A 60 4.92 -11.47 8.28
N PHE A 61 5.90 -11.62 9.18
CA PHE A 61 6.51 -10.49 9.88
C PHE A 61 7.16 -9.51 8.90
N CYS A 62 8.01 -9.98 7.98
CA CYS A 62 8.63 -9.13 6.95
C CYS A 62 7.59 -8.50 6.02
N ASN A 63 6.55 -9.24 5.64
CA ASN A 63 5.47 -8.74 4.79
C ASN A 63 4.73 -7.55 5.40
N GLY A 64 4.72 -7.43 6.73
CA GLY A 64 4.20 -6.26 7.43
C GLY A 64 4.84 -4.92 7.02
N ALA A 65 5.98 -4.91 6.33
CA ALA A 65 6.55 -3.69 5.73
C ALA A 65 5.68 -3.07 4.62
N VAL A 66 4.68 -3.81 4.13
CA VAL A 66 3.69 -3.36 3.13
C VAL A 66 2.97 -2.07 3.52
N THR A 67 2.78 -1.83 4.82
CA THR A 67 2.08 -0.64 5.33
C THR A 67 2.83 0.66 5.03
N GLY A 68 4.16 0.64 5.00
CA GLY A 68 4.98 1.77 4.55
C GLY A 68 5.25 1.78 3.04
N GLY A 69 4.90 0.71 2.33
CA GLY A 69 5.10 0.52 0.90
C GLY A 69 3.86 0.90 0.08
N TYR A 70 3.30 -0.06 -0.66
CA TYR A 70 2.21 0.21 -1.60
C TYR A 70 0.90 0.59 -0.90
N LEU A 71 0.67 0.17 0.35
CA LEU A 71 -0.60 0.42 1.05
C LEU A 71 -0.83 1.91 1.33
N THR A 72 0.21 2.73 1.36
CA THR A 72 0.08 4.20 1.45
C THR A 72 0.13 4.88 0.08
N ASN A 73 0.49 4.15 -0.97
CA ASN A 73 0.77 4.72 -2.29
C ASN A 73 -0.49 5.35 -2.94
N GLY A 74 -1.68 4.80 -2.68
CA GLY A 74 -2.93 5.40 -3.19
C GLY A 74 -3.18 6.81 -2.66
N LEU A 75 -2.80 7.09 -1.41
CA LEU A 75 -2.87 8.43 -0.81
C LEU A 75 -1.83 9.39 -1.42
N ASP A 76 -0.65 8.86 -1.77
CA ASP A 76 0.42 9.64 -2.41
C ASP A 76 0.03 10.03 -3.86
N ILE A 77 -0.61 9.13 -4.59
CA ILE A 77 -1.02 9.29 -6.00
C ILE A 77 -2.22 10.23 -6.15
N ALA A 78 -3.30 9.98 -5.39
CA ALA A 78 -4.56 10.70 -5.57
C ALA A 78 -5.34 10.80 -4.25
N PRO A 79 -5.00 11.74 -3.36
CA PRO A 79 -5.67 11.89 -2.07
C PRO A 79 -7.19 12.06 -2.18
N ASN A 80 -7.70 12.78 -3.19
CA ASN A 80 -9.14 13.03 -3.36
C ASN A 80 -9.94 11.79 -3.77
N PHE A 81 -9.30 10.85 -4.48
CA PHE A 81 -9.91 9.60 -4.96
C PHE A 81 -9.35 8.36 -4.26
N SER A 82 -8.53 8.54 -3.22
CA SER A 82 -7.78 7.48 -2.56
C SER A 82 -8.69 6.38 -1.99
N GLY A 83 -9.82 6.75 -1.41
CA GLY A 83 -10.82 5.81 -0.90
C GLY A 83 -11.39 4.90 -1.99
N THR A 84 -11.74 5.47 -3.15
CA THR A 84 -12.29 4.70 -4.29
C THR A 84 -11.24 3.77 -4.89
N ILE A 85 -10.00 4.25 -5.08
CA ILE A 85 -8.89 3.45 -5.62
C ILE A 85 -8.55 2.29 -4.69
N MET A 86 -8.43 2.56 -3.39
CA MET A 86 -8.16 1.54 -2.39
C MET A 86 -9.31 0.55 -2.25
N GLY A 87 -10.56 1.03 -2.32
CA GLY A 87 -11.74 0.19 -2.32
C GLY A 87 -11.74 -0.79 -3.50
N ALA A 88 -11.55 -0.28 -4.72
CA ALA A 88 -11.44 -1.11 -5.91
C ALA A 88 -10.29 -2.13 -5.81
N ALA A 89 -9.10 -1.70 -5.37
CA ALA A 89 -7.96 -2.59 -5.17
C ALA A 89 -8.25 -3.69 -4.12
N ASN A 90 -8.97 -3.34 -3.05
CA ASN A 90 -9.38 -4.31 -2.03
C ASN A 90 -10.38 -5.32 -2.59
N THR A 91 -11.36 -4.89 -3.39
CA THR A 91 -12.30 -5.81 -4.06
C THR A 91 -11.58 -6.82 -4.95
N LEU A 92 -10.63 -6.37 -5.78
CA LEU A 92 -9.81 -7.27 -6.59
C LEU A 92 -8.97 -8.22 -5.71
N SER A 93 -8.43 -7.72 -4.60
CA SER A 93 -7.66 -8.52 -3.64
C SER A 93 -8.52 -9.59 -2.97
N SER A 94 -9.76 -9.26 -2.59
CA SER A 94 -10.73 -10.21 -2.03
C SER A 94 -11.10 -11.30 -3.02
N PHE A 95 -11.29 -10.94 -4.30
CA PHE A 95 -11.52 -11.94 -5.34
C PHE A 95 -10.32 -12.88 -5.51
N GLY A 96 -9.09 -12.34 -5.50
CA GLY A 96 -7.87 -13.14 -5.49
C GLY A 96 -7.77 -14.06 -4.27
N GLY A 97 -8.17 -13.58 -3.08
CA GLY A 97 -8.23 -14.39 -1.86
C GLY A 97 -9.25 -15.54 -1.95
N TRP A 98 -10.43 -15.26 -2.50
CA TRP A 98 -11.45 -16.29 -2.76
C TRP A 98 -10.91 -17.36 -3.74
N LEU A 99 -10.27 -16.94 -4.84
CA LEU A 99 -9.70 -17.87 -5.81
C LEU A 99 -8.56 -18.69 -5.20
N SER A 100 -7.66 -18.05 -4.45
CA SER A 100 -6.53 -18.72 -3.78
C SER A 100 -7.00 -19.82 -2.82
N THR A 101 -8.00 -19.53 -1.98
CA THR A 101 -8.55 -20.54 -1.05
C THR A 101 -9.20 -21.71 -1.78
N LYS A 102 -9.89 -21.47 -2.92
CA LYS A 102 -10.43 -22.54 -3.76
C LYS A 102 -9.35 -23.43 -4.38
N ILE A 103 -8.28 -22.82 -4.90
CA ILE A 103 -7.15 -23.57 -5.48
C ILE A 103 -6.51 -24.45 -4.41
N VAL A 104 -6.19 -23.89 -3.24
CA VAL A 104 -5.57 -24.65 -2.14
C VAL A 104 -6.48 -25.78 -1.70
N ALA A 105 -7.79 -25.53 -1.53
CA ALA A 105 -8.75 -26.55 -1.14
C ALA A 105 -8.73 -27.75 -2.09
N LEU A 106 -8.84 -27.52 -3.40
CA LEU A 106 -8.79 -28.58 -4.42
C LEU A 106 -7.45 -29.31 -4.42
N LEU A 107 -6.35 -28.60 -4.19
CA LEU A 107 -5.01 -29.21 -4.18
C LEU A 107 -4.80 -30.14 -2.98
N THR A 108 -5.48 -29.86 -1.86
CA THR A 108 -5.38 -30.61 -0.60
C THR A 108 -6.52 -31.59 -0.33
N GLU A 109 -7.52 -31.68 -1.22
CA GLU A 109 -8.77 -32.41 -0.98
C GLU A 109 -8.55 -33.92 -0.84
N HIS A 110 -7.80 -34.53 -1.76
CA HIS A 110 -7.64 -36.00 -1.81
C HIS A 110 -6.37 -36.51 -1.14
N ASN A 111 -5.32 -35.70 -1.11
CA ASN A 111 -4.06 -36.03 -0.45
C ASN A 111 -3.58 -34.76 0.27
N ASN A 112 -3.11 -34.91 1.51
CA ASN A 112 -2.52 -33.82 2.30
C ASN A 112 -1.02 -34.10 2.51
N THR A 113 -0.32 -34.33 1.40
CA THR A 113 1.10 -34.66 1.43
C THR A 113 1.96 -33.42 1.23
N PHE A 114 3.21 -33.49 1.69
CA PHE A 114 4.17 -32.41 1.50
C PHE A 114 4.35 -32.03 0.03
N GLU A 115 4.33 -33.00 -0.89
CA GLU A 115 4.48 -32.76 -2.33
C GLU A 115 3.38 -31.86 -2.92
N GLN A 116 2.15 -31.91 -2.39
CA GLN A 116 1.10 -30.97 -2.82
C GLN A 116 1.30 -29.57 -2.25
N TRP A 117 1.78 -29.47 -1.01
CA TRP A 117 2.12 -28.18 -0.41
C TRP A 117 3.27 -27.48 -1.12
N ARG A 118 4.20 -28.23 -1.74
CA ARG A 118 5.25 -27.67 -2.61
C ARG A 118 4.66 -26.88 -3.77
N TRP A 119 3.57 -27.35 -4.38
CA TRP A 119 2.87 -26.59 -5.42
C TRP A 119 2.24 -25.31 -4.88
N VAL A 120 1.68 -25.34 -3.66
CA VAL A 120 1.19 -24.12 -2.99
C VAL A 120 2.32 -23.12 -2.77
N PHE A 121 3.46 -23.56 -2.25
CA PHE A 121 4.63 -22.69 -2.05
C PHE A 121 5.14 -22.10 -3.36
N LEU A 122 5.22 -22.90 -4.43
CA LEU A 122 5.57 -22.41 -5.78
C LEU A 122 4.63 -21.32 -6.28
N MET A 123 3.31 -21.51 -6.15
CA MET A 123 2.32 -20.50 -6.55
C MET A 123 2.47 -19.21 -5.74
N LEU A 124 2.76 -19.31 -4.44
CA LEU A 124 3.03 -18.14 -3.61
C LEU A 124 4.30 -17.41 -4.05
N VAL A 125 5.41 -18.12 -4.28
CA VAL A 125 6.67 -17.55 -4.77
C VAL A 125 6.44 -16.80 -6.08
N PHE A 126 5.71 -17.42 -7.02
CA PHE A 126 5.35 -16.78 -8.28
C PHE A 126 4.54 -15.50 -8.05
N THR A 127 3.52 -15.56 -7.19
CA THR A 127 2.65 -14.40 -6.91
C THR A 127 3.44 -13.25 -6.26
N TYR A 128 4.29 -13.53 -5.27
CA TYR A 128 5.15 -12.52 -4.66
C TYR A 128 6.16 -11.95 -5.64
N GLY A 129 6.77 -12.80 -6.48
CA GLY A 129 7.74 -12.38 -7.50
C GLY A 129 7.11 -11.50 -8.58
N CYS A 130 5.97 -11.92 -9.15
CA CYS A 130 5.22 -11.14 -10.13
C CYS A 130 4.72 -9.83 -9.53
N GLY A 131 4.17 -9.84 -8.31
CA GLY A 131 3.74 -8.63 -7.62
C GLY A 131 4.88 -7.64 -7.39
N ALA A 132 6.05 -8.13 -6.95
CA ALA A 132 7.23 -7.31 -6.76
C ALA A 132 7.73 -6.71 -8.07
N LEU A 133 7.80 -7.51 -9.14
CA LEU A 133 8.23 -7.05 -10.46
C LEU A 133 7.26 -6.02 -11.05
N CYS A 134 5.96 -6.31 -11.02
CA CYS A 134 4.93 -5.39 -11.50
C CYS A 134 5.01 -4.05 -10.76
N PHE A 135 5.16 -4.06 -9.43
CA PHE A 135 5.28 -2.83 -8.66
C PHE A 135 6.61 -2.10 -8.91
N ALA A 136 7.71 -2.84 -9.10
CA ALA A 136 9.01 -2.25 -9.41
C ALA A 136 8.99 -1.51 -10.74
N VAL A 137 8.36 -2.08 -11.77
CA VAL A 137 8.27 -1.49 -13.11
C VAL A 137 7.20 -0.40 -13.19
N LEU A 138 5.98 -0.67 -12.73
CA LEU A 138 4.80 0.19 -12.94
C LEU A 138 4.53 1.15 -11.79
N GLY A 139 5.10 0.91 -10.61
CA GLY A 139 4.82 1.72 -9.42
C GLY A 139 5.29 3.16 -9.59
N SER A 140 4.44 4.10 -9.21
CA SER A 140 4.78 5.51 -9.04
C SER A 140 4.19 6.02 -7.72
N GLY A 141 4.87 6.95 -7.07
CA GLY A 141 4.42 7.65 -5.86
C GLY A 141 4.25 9.16 -6.10
N GLU A 142 4.13 9.57 -7.37
CA GLU A 142 3.88 10.98 -7.73
C GLU A 142 2.39 11.25 -7.88
N ARG A 143 1.97 12.46 -7.47
CA ARG A 143 0.59 12.92 -7.61
C ARG A 143 0.17 12.96 -9.08
N GLN A 144 -0.95 12.31 -9.37
CA GLN A 144 -1.46 12.23 -10.74
C GLN A 144 -2.29 13.47 -11.10
N LYS A 145 -2.25 13.87 -12.37
CA LYS A 145 -2.88 15.11 -12.88
C LYS A 145 -4.40 15.16 -12.67
N TRP A 146 -5.06 14.00 -12.75
CA TRP A 146 -6.49 13.84 -12.55
C TRP A 146 -6.93 13.88 -11.08
N ASN A 147 -5.99 14.00 -10.12
CA ASN A 147 -6.33 14.20 -8.72
C ASN A 147 -7.00 15.56 -8.46
N SER A 148 -6.75 16.56 -9.31
CA SER A 148 -7.45 17.84 -9.23
C SER A 148 -8.88 17.65 -9.73
N CYS A 149 -9.86 17.71 -8.83
CA CYS A 149 -11.19 18.10 -9.26
C CYS A 149 -11.06 19.55 -9.70
N GLU A 150 -11.16 19.79 -11.01
CA GLU A 150 -11.30 21.14 -11.54
C GLU A 150 -12.48 21.77 -10.79
N ALA A 151 -12.21 22.78 -9.96
CA ALA A 151 -13.29 23.67 -9.57
C ALA A 151 -13.87 24.16 -10.91
N PRO A 152 -15.21 24.15 -11.10
CA PRO A 152 -15.78 24.82 -12.27
C PRO A 152 -15.14 26.22 -12.32
N PRO A 153 -14.74 26.71 -13.51
CA PRO A 153 -14.12 28.02 -13.61
C PRO A 153 -14.97 28.99 -12.81
N GLU A 154 -14.36 29.67 -11.83
CA GLU A 154 -15.09 30.65 -11.04
C GLU A 154 -15.59 31.73 -12.01
N GLU A 155 -16.83 31.59 -12.44
CA GLU A 155 -17.62 32.68 -12.97
C GLU A 155 -17.83 33.66 -11.82
N GLY A 156 -16.85 34.54 -11.63
CA GLY A 156 -17.01 35.86 -11.03
C GLY A 156 -17.87 35.95 -9.77
N HIS A 157 -17.68 35.08 -8.77
CA HIS A 157 -18.16 35.42 -7.44
C HIS A 157 -17.19 36.42 -6.81
N GLN A 158 -17.54 37.70 -7.01
CA GLN A 158 -17.13 38.81 -6.16
C GLN A 158 -17.13 38.34 -4.70
N GLU A 159 -15.95 38.07 -4.17
CA GLU A 159 -15.69 38.04 -2.73
C GLU A 159 -16.33 39.29 -2.14
N LEU A 160 -17.43 39.11 -1.40
CA LEU A 160 -18.07 40.18 -0.65
C LEU A 160 -17.06 40.63 0.40
N LYS A 161 -16.26 41.64 0.06
CA LYS A 161 -15.44 42.37 1.03
C LYS A 161 -16.36 42.74 2.20
N PRO A 162 -16.00 42.39 3.44
CA PRO A 162 -16.81 42.75 4.58
C PRO A 162 -16.97 44.27 4.56
N LEU A 163 -18.23 44.71 4.50
CA LEU A 163 -18.61 46.10 4.60
C LEU A 163 -18.11 46.62 5.95
N ASN A 164 -17.07 47.45 5.91
CA ASN A 164 -16.49 48.11 7.08
C ASN A 164 -17.46 49.19 7.56
N ILE A 165 -18.61 48.76 8.08
CA ILE A 165 -19.62 49.60 8.71
C ILE A 165 -19.30 49.59 10.21
N VAL A 166 -19.17 50.80 10.74
CA VAL A 166 -18.92 51.14 12.15
C VAL A 166 -17.46 51.14 12.59
N ASN A 167 -16.69 52.12 12.08
CA ASN A 167 -15.75 52.84 12.95
C ASN A 167 -15.86 54.37 12.83
N ASN A 168 -17.03 54.88 12.41
CA ASN A 168 -17.26 56.32 12.26
C ASN A 168 -18.38 56.87 13.16
N LYS A 169 -18.64 56.25 14.32
CA LYS A 169 -19.55 56.83 15.33
C LYS A 169 -18.85 57.41 16.57
N GLU A 170 -17.53 57.25 16.71
CA GLU A 170 -16.77 57.86 17.83
C GLU A 170 -16.26 59.29 17.55
N LYS A 171 -16.53 59.87 16.36
CA LYS A 171 -16.08 61.24 16.02
C LYS A 171 -17.15 62.34 16.11
N GLU A 172 -18.43 62.02 16.38
CA GLU A 172 -19.49 63.05 16.44
C GLU A 172 -20.05 63.35 17.85
N ILE A 173 -19.50 62.75 18.91
CA ILE A 173 -19.89 63.12 20.30
C ILE A 173 -18.69 63.71 21.04
N LYS A 174 -18.20 64.84 20.53
CA LYS A 174 -17.45 65.84 21.31
C LYS A 174 -17.86 67.23 20.82
N VAL A 175 -18.99 67.70 21.31
CA VAL A 175 -19.31 69.12 21.48
C VAL A 175 -19.86 69.27 22.88
#